data_AF-A0A792HRW8-F1
#
_entry.id   AF-A0A792HRW8-F1
#
_cell.length_a   1.000
_cell.length_b   1.000
_cell.length_c   1.000
_cell.angle_alpha   90.00
_cell.angle_beta   90.00
_cell.angle_gamma   90.00
#
_symmetry.space_group_name_H-M   'P 1'
#
loop_
_entity.id
_entity.type
_entity.pdbx_description
1 polymer ?
#
loop_
_entity_poly.entity_id
_entity_poly.type
_entity_poly.pdbx_seq_one_letter_code
_entity_poly.pdbx_strand_id
1 'polypeptide(L)'
;MAVTLTPHQRALLQLLPDGLAWDKRPSSVLAALCLGLSHSTERVSWTGNQMLAERFPDSSRLLLEDWERYLGLPECDMTGATIQERQRYAGNKYRMKPSL
;
A
#
# COMPACT_ATOMS: atom_id res chain seq x y z
N MET A 1 5.68 -26.06 -19.36
CA MET A 1 4.90 -25.05 -18.62
C MET A 1 5.48 -23.68 -18.95
N ALA A 2 4.65 -22.72 -19.38
CA ALA A 2 5.14 -21.36 -19.64
C ALA A 2 5.43 -20.66 -18.31
N VAL A 3 6.65 -20.13 -18.14
CA VAL A 3 7.00 -19.33 -16.96
C VAL A 3 6.44 -17.93 -17.15
N THR A 4 5.46 -17.55 -16.33
CA THR A 4 4.85 -16.22 -16.36
C THR A 4 5.54 -15.30 -15.35
N LEU A 5 6.12 -14.20 -15.83
CA LEU A 5 6.74 -13.18 -14.98
C LEU A 5 5.68 -12.38 -14.22
N THR A 6 5.94 -12.05 -12.95
CA THR A 6 5.09 -11.13 -12.18
C THR A 6 5.15 -9.71 -12.78
N PRO A 7 4.15 -8.84 -12.54
CA PRO A 7 4.18 -7.47 -13.05
C PRO A 7 5.42 -6.69 -12.62
N HIS A 8 5.80 -6.80 -11.34
CA HIS A 8 6.97 -6.10 -10.79
C HIS A 8 8.29 -6.68 -11.28
N GLN A 9 8.40 -8.01 -11.43
CA GLN A 9 9.58 -8.65 -12.04
C GLN A 9 9.76 -8.20 -13.49
N ARG A 10 8.67 -8.15 -14.26
CA ARG A 10 8.68 -7.69 -15.65
C ARG A 10 9.11 -6.23 -15.75
N ALA A 11 8.57 -5.37 -14.89
CA ALA A 11 8.96 -3.96 -14.85
C ALA A 11 10.47 -3.79 -14.56
N LEU A 12 11.01 -4.52 -13.59
CA LEU A 12 12.45 -4.49 -13.28
C LEU A 12 13.29 -4.93 -14.48
N LEU A 13 12.92 -6.02 -15.16
CA LEU A 13 13.64 -6.50 -16.35
C LEU A 13 13.57 -5.50 -17.53
N GLN A 14 12.46 -4.78 -17.67
CA GLN A 14 12.28 -3.75 -18.69
C GLN A 14 13.12 -2.48 -18.43
N LEU A 15 13.47 -2.20 -17.17
CA LEU A 15 14.33 -1.07 -16.80
C LEU A 15 15.82 -1.34 -17.04
N LEU A 16 16.22 -2.60 -17.23
CA LEU A 16 17.59 -2.96 -17.56
C LEU A 16 17.91 -2.64 -19.03
N PRO A 17 19.16 -2.30 -19.37
CA PRO A 17 19.57 -2.13 -20.76
C PRO A 17 19.34 -3.40 -21.60
N ASP A 18 19.33 -3.24 -22.92
CA ASP A 18 19.33 -4.37 -23.84
C ASP A 18 20.75 -4.86 -24.13
N GLY A 19 20.87 -6.11 -24.61
CA GLY A 19 22.13 -6.72 -25.02
C GLY A 19 22.45 -8.03 -24.31
N LEU A 20 23.50 -8.71 -24.79
CA LEU A 20 23.86 -10.07 -24.35
C LEU A 20 24.22 -10.18 -22.87
N ALA A 21 24.68 -9.09 -22.25
CA ALA A 21 24.97 -9.03 -20.83
C ALA A 21 23.70 -9.10 -19.95
N TRP A 22 22.53 -8.75 -20.50
CA TRP A 22 21.25 -8.65 -19.79
C TRP A 22 20.29 -9.73 -20.29
N ASP A 23 20.55 -10.99 -19.93
CA ASP A 23 19.68 -12.11 -20.29
C ASP A 23 18.31 -12.00 -19.59
N LYS A 24 17.34 -11.40 -20.27
CA LYS A 24 15.97 -11.17 -19.75
C LYS A 24 15.05 -12.39 -19.95
N ARG A 25 15.54 -13.54 -20.43
CA ARG A 25 14.71 -14.75 -20.59
C ARG A 25 14.15 -15.18 -19.23
N PRO A 26 12.88 -15.64 -19.14
CA PRO A 26 12.28 -16.00 -17.86
C PRO A 26 13.01 -17.08 -17.05
N SER A 27 13.81 -17.92 -17.72
CA SER A 27 14.62 -18.98 -17.10
C SER A 27 16.03 -18.53 -16.69
N SER A 28 16.42 -17.28 -16.90
CA SER A 28 17.77 -16.80 -16.60
C SER A 28 17.97 -16.54 -15.10
N VAL A 29 19.22 -16.58 -14.65
CA VAL A 29 19.60 -16.19 -13.28
C VAL A 29 19.24 -14.73 -13.00
N LEU A 30 19.38 -13.85 -14.00
CA LEU A 30 19.01 -12.44 -13.90
C LEU A 30 17.50 -12.29 -13.67
N ALA A 31 16.66 -13.03 -14.39
CA ALA A 31 15.22 -13.02 -14.17
C ALA A 31 14.84 -13.54 -12.78
N ALA A 32 15.55 -14.55 -12.27
CA ALA A 32 15.37 -15.06 -10.90
C ALA A 32 15.79 -14.02 -9.83
N LEU A 33 16.90 -13.29 -10.06
CA LEU A 33 17.30 -12.18 -9.20
C LEU A 33 16.23 -11.07 -9.20
N CYS A 34 15.75 -10.67 -10.38
CA CYS A 34 14.67 -9.68 -10.50
C CYS A 34 13.38 -10.15 -9.81
N LEU A 35 13.08 -11.45 -9.80
CA LEU A 35 11.95 -11.99 -9.04
C LEU A 35 12.12 -11.74 -7.53
N GLY A 36 13.29 -12.08 -6.98
CA GLY A 36 13.58 -11.85 -5.57
C GLY A 36 13.46 -10.36 -5.18
N LEU A 37 13.99 -9.47 -6.02
CA LEU A 37 13.88 -8.02 -5.82
C LEU A 37 12.44 -7.51 -5.95
N SER A 38 11.62 -8.13 -6.81
CA SER A 38 10.26 -7.68 -7.12
C SER A 38 9.30 -7.73 -5.92
N HIS A 39 9.54 -8.60 -4.94
CA HIS A 39 8.69 -8.68 -3.74
C HIS A 39 8.71 -7.38 -2.93
N SER A 40 9.87 -6.73 -2.84
CA SER A 40 9.99 -5.46 -2.11
C SER A 40 9.26 -4.33 -2.83
N THR A 41 9.37 -4.27 -4.17
CA THR A 41 8.75 -3.23 -4.98
C THR A 41 7.24 -3.42 -5.07
N GLU A 42 6.76 -4.66 -5.13
CA GLU A 42 5.33 -4.99 -5.05
C GLU A 42 4.73 -4.50 -3.74
N ARG A 43 5.38 -4.80 -2.60
CA ARG A 43 4.91 -4.36 -1.29
C ARG A 43 4.86 -2.83 -1.17
N VAL A 44 5.92 -2.13 -1.61
CA VAL A 44 5.96 -0.66 -1.59
C VAL A 44 4.90 -0.06 -2.52
N SER A 45 4.72 -0.60 -3.72
CA SER A 45 3.68 -0.19 -4.66
C SER A 45 2.28 -0.35 -4.08
N TRP A 46 2.01 -1.50 -3.46
CA TRP A 46 0.75 -1.75 -2.77
C TRP A 46 0.51 -0.75 -1.64
N THR A 47 1.50 -0.53 -0.76
CA THR A 47 1.39 0.44 0.33
C THR A 47 1.16 1.86 -0.19
N GLY A 48 1.88 2.27 -1.24
CA GLY A 48 1.71 3.56 -1.88
C GLY A 48 0.29 3.77 -2.41
N ASN A 49 -0.30 2.74 -3.04
CA ASN A 49 -1.70 2.78 -3.46
C ASN A 49 -2.67 2.83 -2.28
N GLN A 50 -2.39 2.10 -1.18
CA GLN A 50 -3.22 2.16 0.02
C GLN A 50 -3.24 3.56 0.63
N MET A 51 -2.13 4.30 0.60
CA MET A 51 -2.07 5.68 1.13
C MET A 51 -3.14 6.61 0.54
N LEU A 52 -3.63 6.34 -0.67
CA LEU A 52 -4.75 7.12 -1.25
C LEU A 52 -6.05 6.90 -0.48
N ALA A 53 -6.31 5.68 -0.02
CA ALA A 53 -7.45 5.36 0.85
C ALA A 53 -7.23 5.85 2.29
N GLU A 54 -5.98 6.02 2.72
CA GLU A 54 -5.66 6.56 4.04
C GLU A 54 -5.86 8.09 4.16
N ARG A 55 -6.11 8.77 3.03
CA ARG A 55 -6.29 10.23 2.98
C ARG A 55 -7.42 10.75 3.86
N PHE A 56 -8.46 9.96 4.07
CA PHE A 56 -9.60 10.35 4.88
C PHE A 56 -9.87 9.31 5.98
N PRO A 57 -10.25 9.74 7.19
CA PRO A 57 -10.45 8.85 8.32
C PRO A 57 -11.57 7.81 8.11
N ASP A 58 -12.55 8.11 7.25
CA ASP A 58 -13.66 7.19 6.94
C ASP A 58 -13.25 6.01 6.04
N SER A 59 -12.12 6.12 5.33
CA SER A 59 -11.56 5.03 4.53
C SER A 59 -10.21 4.51 5.05
N SER A 60 -9.61 5.20 6.02
CA SER A 60 -8.30 4.89 6.58
C SER A 60 -8.29 3.61 7.40
N ARG A 61 -7.29 2.76 7.19
CA ARG A 61 -7.05 1.54 7.98
C ARG A 61 -5.70 1.60 8.68
N LEU A 62 -4.64 1.87 7.93
CA LEU A 62 -3.28 1.93 8.45
C LEU A 62 -3.06 3.17 9.32
N LEU A 63 -3.65 4.30 8.93
CA LEU A 63 -3.50 5.59 9.63
C LEU A 63 -4.69 5.92 10.54
N LEU A 64 -5.59 4.97 10.79
CA LEU A 64 -6.82 5.24 11.54
C LEU A 64 -6.51 5.71 12.97
N GLU A 65 -5.53 5.09 13.62
CA GLU A 65 -5.09 5.48 14.97
C GLU A 65 -4.48 6.88 15.01
N ASP A 66 -3.73 7.26 13.98
CA ASP A 66 -3.16 8.61 13.89
C ASP A 66 -4.24 9.66 13.62
N TRP A 67 -5.24 9.33 12.79
CA TRP A 67 -6.43 10.15 12.58
C TRP A 67 -7.22 10.35 13.87
N GLU A 68 -7.45 9.28 14.63
CA GLU A 68 -8.13 9.35 15.93
C GLU A 68 -7.36 10.23 16.90
N ARG A 69 -6.03 10.08 16.99
CA ARG A 69 -5.18 10.95 17.81
C ARG A 69 -5.28 12.42 17.38
N TYR A 70 -5.21 12.71 16.08
CA TYR A 70 -5.35 14.08 15.55
C TYR A 70 -6.72 14.69 15.85
N LEU A 71 -7.77 13.88 15.80
CA LEU A 71 -9.14 14.30 16.08
C LEU A 71 -9.46 14.31 17.59
N GLY A 72 -8.55 13.86 18.45
CA GLY A 72 -8.79 13.74 19.89
C GLY A 72 -9.87 12.70 20.19
N LEU A 73 -9.75 11.51 19.59
CA LEU A 73 -10.61 10.35 19.82
C LEU A 73 -9.84 9.25 20.57
N PRO A 74 -10.55 8.38 21.32
CA PRO A 74 -12.00 8.39 21.58
C PRO A 74 -12.40 9.39 22.69
N GLU A 75 -13.60 9.98 22.61
CA GLU A 75 -14.16 10.87 23.66
C GLU A 75 -15.08 10.14 24.65
N CYS A 76 -15.47 8.92 24.32
CA CYS A 76 -16.32 8.04 25.12
C CYS A 76 -15.75 6.62 25.10
N ASP A 77 -16.28 5.73 25.94
CA ASP A 77 -15.89 4.32 25.92
C ASP A 77 -16.28 3.68 24.57
N MET A 78 -15.26 3.30 23.80
CA MET A 78 -15.37 2.64 22.49
C MET A 78 -14.85 1.20 22.55
N THR A 79 -14.79 0.61 23.75
CA THR A 79 -14.35 -0.77 23.94
C THR A 79 -15.20 -1.73 23.11
N GLY A 80 -14.57 -2.55 22.27
CA GLY A 80 -15.26 -3.50 21.39
C GLY A 80 -15.75 -2.92 20.07
N ALA A 81 -15.53 -1.63 19.78
CA ALA A 81 -15.89 -1.04 18.50
C ALA A 81 -15.12 -1.68 17.33
N THR A 82 -15.82 -1.93 16.24
CA THR A 82 -15.25 -2.38 14.97
C THR A 82 -14.44 -1.28 14.28
N ILE A 83 -13.56 -1.66 13.35
CA ILE A 83 -12.80 -0.70 12.52
C ILE A 83 -13.76 0.24 11.77
N GLN A 84 -14.86 -0.29 11.24
CA GLN A 84 -15.85 0.49 10.48
C GLN A 84 -16.56 1.52 11.35
N GLU A 85 -16.87 1.20 12.61
CA GLU A 85 -17.46 2.15 13.55
C GLU A 85 -16.48 3.26 13.93
N ARG A 86 -15.21 2.90 14.16
CA ARG A 86 -14.11 3.85 14.40
C ARG A 86 -13.91 4.80 13.22
N GLN A 87 -13.84 4.27 12.00
CA GLN A 87 -13.77 5.05 10.75
C GLN A 87 -14.94 6.01 10.61
N ARG A 88 -16.17 5.54 10.86
CA ARG A 88 -17.38 6.38 10.78
C ARG A 88 -17.36 7.50 11.82
N TYR A 89 -16.93 7.22 13.04
CA TYR A 89 -16.85 8.23 14.09
C TYR A 89 -15.78 9.28 13.78
N ALA A 90 -14.58 8.86 13.38
CA ALA A 90 -13.51 9.74 12.93
C ALA A 90 -13.93 10.58 11.71
N GLY A 91 -14.58 9.96 10.72
CA GLY A 91 -15.15 10.63 9.55
C GLY A 91 -16.18 11.70 9.90
N ASN A 92 -17.11 11.40 10.82
CA ASN A 92 -18.10 12.37 11.28
C ASN A 92 -17.43 13.56 11.98
N LYS A 93 -16.47 13.31 12.89
CA LYS A 93 -15.77 14.36 13.62
C LYS A 93 -14.91 15.23 12.70
N TYR A 94 -14.25 14.63 11.71
CA TYR A 94 -13.48 15.35 10.70
C TYR A 94 -14.34 16.35 9.92
N ARG A 95 -15.57 15.96 9.52
CA ARG A 95 -16.52 16.84 8.81
C ARG A 95 -17.09 17.97 9.67
N MET A 96 -17.15 17.79 10.99
CA MET A 96 -17.65 18.80 11.93
C MET A 96 -16.60 19.86 12.28
N LYS A 97 -15.31 19.59 12.08
CA LYS A 97 -14.29 20.63 12.24
C LYS A 97 -14.47 21.68 11.13
N PRO A 98 -14.61 22.98 11.47
CA PRO A 98 -14.59 24.03 10.46
C PRO A 98 -13.28 23.91 9.68
N SER A 99 -13.34 24.03 8.36
CA SER A 99 -12.15 24.27 7.55
C SER A 99 -11.47 25.54 8.10
N LEU A 100 -10.19 25.42 8.49
CA LEU A 100 -9.36 26.55 8.90
C LEU A 100 -9.37 27.64 7.83
#